data_AF-A0A7C5R4R4-F1
#
_entry.id   AF-A0A7C5R4R4-F1
#
_cell.length_a   1.000
_cell.length_b   1.000
_cell.length_c   1.000
_cell.angle_alpha   90.00
_cell.angle_beta   90.00
_cell.angle_gamma   90.00
#
_symmetry.space_group_name_H-M   'P 1'
#
loop_
_entity.id
_entity.type
_entity.pdbx_description
1 polymer ?
#
loop_
_entity_poly.entity_id
_entity_poly.type
_entity_poly.pdbx_seq_one_letter_code
_entity_poly.pdbx_strand_id
1 'polypeptide(L)'
;ALRDWMLEVRDTGFLPEAELHRRRGNDSPYDMAHDEARYPLRQILEAAELASMRGTGDEQRLVRLLSASDPAIRYWGVIGFAVRGSETAKRRLPELRRLLDDPNPSVQIAAAEFVGQYGNTEDLERAMDVLLEYGNLEKHGLFEALAALNAVDALGERARPFRKSIAALPARKKGIPRRLSNYVPRLLEHIADHWNELSNDSLP
;
A
#
# COMPACT_ATOMS: atom_id res chain seq x y z
N ALA A 1 -13.63 9.31 23.94
CA ALA A 1 -14.86 8.66 23.43
C ALA A 1 -14.56 7.78 22.22
N LEU A 2 -14.38 8.31 20.99
CA LEU A 2 -14.13 7.46 19.80
C LEU A 2 -12.82 6.67 19.88
N ARG A 3 -11.73 7.34 20.27
CA ARG A 3 -10.41 6.70 20.45
C ARG A 3 -10.46 5.55 21.45
N ASP A 4 -11.14 5.76 22.58
CA ASP A 4 -11.27 4.74 23.63
C ASP A 4 -12.08 3.53 23.12
N TRP A 5 -13.15 3.79 22.37
CA TRP A 5 -13.93 2.73 21.73
C TRP A 5 -13.11 1.92 20.73
N MET A 6 -12.32 2.56 19.86
CA MET A 6 -11.43 1.87 18.92
C MET A 6 -10.43 0.95 19.63
N LEU A 7 -9.87 1.42 20.75
CA LEU A 7 -8.95 0.63 21.58
C LEU A 7 -9.67 -0.54 22.27
N GLU A 8 -10.88 -0.31 22.78
CA GLU A 8 -11.69 -1.32 23.47
C GLU A 8 -12.07 -2.47 22.53
N VAL A 9 -12.54 -2.17 21.32
CA VAL A 9 -12.96 -3.20 20.36
C VAL A 9 -11.83 -3.80 19.55
N ARG A 10 -10.59 -3.34 19.79
CA ARG A 10 -9.37 -3.78 19.08
C ARG A 10 -9.52 -3.62 17.56
N ASP A 11 -9.98 -2.45 17.13
CA ASP A 11 -10.33 -2.16 15.74
C ASP A 11 -9.16 -2.47 14.78
N THR A 12 -9.34 -3.49 13.92
CA THR A 12 -8.31 -3.92 12.96
C THR A 12 -8.20 -3.00 11.74
N GLY A 13 -9.06 -2.00 11.60
CA GLY A 13 -9.07 -1.04 10.49
C GLY A 13 -7.79 -0.20 10.38
N PHE A 14 -6.89 -0.28 11.36
CA PHE A 14 -5.59 0.39 11.35
C PHE A 14 -4.46 -0.46 10.73
N LEU A 15 -4.77 -1.66 10.24
CA LEU A 15 -3.87 -2.47 9.41
C LEU A 15 -4.29 -2.39 7.94
N PRO A 16 -3.36 -2.26 6.98
CA PRO A 16 -3.69 -2.52 5.59
C PRO A 16 -4.12 -3.99 5.43
N GLU A 17 -5.07 -4.26 4.54
CA GLU A 17 -5.71 -5.58 4.42
C GLU A 17 -4.71 -6.73 4.21
N ALA A 18 -3.67 -6.51 3.40
CA ALA A 18 -2.59 -7.47 3.20
C ALA A 18 -1.85 -7.77 4.51
N GLU A 19 -1.55 -6.75 5.32
CA GLU A 19 -0.91 -6.94 6.63
C GLU A 19 -1.86 -7.61 7.63
N LEU A 20 -3.16 -7.29 7.64
CA LEU A 20 -4.13 -7.99 8.48
C LEU A 20 -4.10 -9.50 8.19
N HIS A 21 -4.17 -9.87 6.92
CA HIS A 21 -4.16 -11.27 6.49
C HIS A 21 -2.84 -11.99 6.74
N ARG A 22 -1.72 -11.31 6.48
CA ARG A 22 -0.38 -11.82 6.79
C ARG A 22 -0.16 -12.01 8.29
N ARG A 23 -0.49 -10.99 9.08
CA ARG A 23 -0.26 -10.94 10.53
C ARG A 23 -1.12 -11.93 11.29
N ARG A 24 -2.38 -12.13 10.90
CA ARG A 24 -3.26 -13.12 11.53
C ARG A 24 -2.87 -14.57 11.21
N GLY A 25 -2.26 -14.80 10.05
CA GLY A 25 -1.96 -16.16 9.58
C GLY A 25 -3.23 -17.01 9.51
N ASN A 26 -3.28 -18.08 10.31
CA ASN A 26 -4.43 -18.98 10.38
C ASN A 26 -5.48 -18.58 11.42
N ASP A 27 -5.15 -17.64 12.32
CA ASP A 27 -6.07 -17.22 13.37
C ASP A 27 -7.19 -16.33 12.81
N SER A 28 -8.26 -16.20 13.60
CA SER A 28 -9.28 -15.20 13.32
C SER A 28 -8.70 -13.78 13.47
N PRO A 29 -9.21 -12.77 12.75
CA PRO A 29 -8.85 -11.38 12.99
C PRO A 29 -9.05 -10.96 14.44
N TYR A 30 -10.09 -11.47 15.11
CA TYR A 30 -10.38 -11.18 16.51
C TYR A 30 -9.27 -11.66 17.44
N ASP A 31 -8.85 -12.93 17.29
CA ASP A 31 -7.81 -13.51 18.16
C ASP A 31 -6.46 -12.82 17.96
N MET A 32 -6.08 -12.52 16.70
CA MET A 32 -4.88 -11.75 16.41
C MET A 32 -4.97 -10.34 17.02
N ALA A 33 -6.12 -9.68 16.87
CA ALA A 33 -6.31 -8.33 17.39
C ALA A 33 -6.25 -8.29 18.91
N HIS A 34 -6.62 -9.35 19.64
CA HIS A 34 -6.58 -9.40 21.10
C HIS A 34 -5.21 -9.84 21.66
N ASP A 35 -4.23 -10.12 20.80
CA ASP A 35 -2.84 -10.34 21.19
C ASP A 35 -2.05 -9.03 21.08
N GLU A 36 -1.68 -8.42 22.22
CA GLU A 36 -0.96 -7.15 22.26
C GLU A 36 0.46 -7.23 21.65
N ALA A 37 1.11 -8.39 21.70
CA ALA A 37 2.43 -8.57 21.11
C ALA A 37 2.38 -8.60 19.58
N ARG A 38 1.29 -9.13 19.02
CA ARG A 38 1.06 -9.15 17.57
C ARG A 38 0.41 -7.86 17.07
N TYR A 39 -0.42 -7.22 17.89
CA TYR A 39 -1.14 -6.01 17.53
C TYR A 39 -1.05 -4.93 18.60
N PRO A 40 0.04 -4.15 18.65
CA PRO A 40 0.17 -3.02 19.58
C PRO A 40 -0.68 -1.82 19.13
N LEU A 41 -2.02 -1.98 19.14
CA LEU A 41 -2.98 -1.06 18.53
C LEU A 41 -2.81 0.38 19.04
N ARG A 42 -2.48 0.59 20.31
CA ARG A 42 -2.26 1.95 20.84
C ARG A 42 -1.20 2.71 20.05
N GLN A 43 -0.07 2.06 19.77
CA GLN A 43 1.04 2.68 19.04
C GLN A 43 0.70 2.86 17.56
N ILE A 44 0.01 1.89 16.96
CA ILE A 44 -0.45 1.95 15.57
C ILE A 44 -1.47 3.08 15.39
N LEU A 45 -2.39 3.24 16.33
CA LEU A 45 -3.40 4.30 16.33
C LEU A 45 -2.76 5.69 16.47
N GLU A 46 -1.75 5.83 17.34
CA GLU A 46 -0.98 7.08 17.46
C GLU A 46 -0.24 7.43 16.16
N ALA A 47 0.31 6.41 15.48
CA ALA A 47 0.94 6.59 14.17
C ALA A 47 -0.07 7.00 13.09
N ALA A 48 -1.25 6.38 13.08
CA ALA A 48 -2.32 6.69 12.14
C ALA A 48 -2.86 8.12 12.34
N GLU A 49 -3.12 8.53 13.58
CA GLU A 49 -3.54 9.90 13.88
C GLU A 49 -2.49 10.92 13.43
N LEU A 50 -1.21 10.66 13.72
CA LEU A 50 -0.11 11.51 13.25
C LEU A 50 -0.05 11.59 11.72
N ALA A 51 -0.26 10.46 11.05
CA ALA A 51 -0.27 10.37 9.60
C ALA A 51 -1.42 11.20 8.99
N SER A 52 -2.62 11.14 9.58
CA SER A 52 -3.82 11.82 9.08
C SER A 52 -3.84 13.33 9.34
N MET A 53 -2.97 13.87 10.19
CA MET A 53 -2.86 15.32 10.41
C MET A 53 -2.23 16.03 9.21
N ARG A 54 -2.93 17.00 8.62
CA ARG A 54 -2.47 17.79 7.45
C ARG A 54 -1.46 18.91 7.77
N GLY A 55 -1.02 19.05 9.03
CA GLY A 55 -0.11 20.11 9.47
C GLY A 55 1.37 19.85 9.15
N THR A 56 2.16 20.92 9.04
CA THR A 56 3.62 20.87 8.77
C THR A 56 4.47 20.61 10.03
N GLY A 57 3.88 20.71 11.23
CA GLY A 57 4.60 20.68 12.51
C GLY A 57 5.17 19.34 12.97
N ASP A 58 4.91 18.25 12.25
CA ASP A 58 5.21 16.89 12.73
C ASP A 58 6.09 16.05 11.77
N GLU A 59 6.75 16.67 10.78
CA GLU A 59 7.57 15.94 9.80
C GLU A 59 8.62 15.02 10.45
N GLN A 60 9.33 15.50 11.48
CA GLN A 60 10.35 14.68 12.15
C GLN A 60 9.74 13.47 12.88
N ARG A 61 8.52 13.59 13.39
CA ARG A 61 7.82 12.46 14.03
C ARG A 61 7.42 11.43 12.98
N LEU A 62 6.97 11.87 11.80
CA LEU A 62 6.71 10.96 10.68
C LEU A 62 7.96 10.23 10.20
N VAL A 63 9.09 10.95 10.08
CA VAL A 63 10.36 10.32 9.68
C VAL A 63 10.71 9.19 10.66
N ARG A 64 10.47 9.38 11.96
CA ARG A 64 10.69 8.32 12.96
C ARG A 64 9.78 7.11 12.76
N LEU A 65 8.55 7.30 12.29
CA LEU A 65 7.66 6.18 12.00
C LEU A 65 8.24 5.25 10.93
N LEU A 66 8.95 5.79 9.93
CA LEU A 66 9.57 5.00 8.84
C LEU A 66 10.61 3.99 9.33
N SER A 67 11.10 4.10 10.56
CA SER A 67 12.07 3.16 11.15
C SER A 67 11.51 2.43 12.38
N ALA A 68 10.20 2.46 12.58
CA ALA A 68 9.56 1.74 13.68
C ALA A 68 9.71 0.22 13.53
N SER A 69 9.73 -0.50 14.65
CA SER A 69 9.83 -1.96 14.67
C SER A 69 8.61 -2.63 14.03
N ASP A 70 7.40 -2.16 14.36
CA ASP A 70 6.15 -2.68 13.81
C ASP A 70 5.92 -2.14 12.38
N PRO A 71 5.67 -3.02 11.39
CA PRO A 71 5.47 -2.60 10.00
C PRO A 71 4.20 -1.77 9.78
N ALA A 72 3.15 -1.93 10.59
CA ALA A 72 1.95 -1.09 10.47
C ALA A 72 2.26 0.37 10.84
N ILE A 73 3.15 0.60 11.81
CA ILE A 73 3.62 1.95 12.15
C ILE A 73 4.43 2.53 11.00
N ARG A 74 5.33 1.74 10.37
CA ARG A 74 6.08 2.18 9.19
C ARG A 74 5.16 2.51 8.01
N TYR A 75 4.15 1.68 7.77
CA TYR A 75 3.10 1.92 6.77
C TYR A 75 2.42 3.27 7.00
N TRP A 76 1.95 3.56 8.22
CA TRP A 76 1.38 4.86 8.55
C TRP A 76 2.36 6.02 8.39
N GLY A 77 3.67 5.80 8.59
CA GLY A 77 4.71 6.75 8.23
C GLY A 77 4.69 7.12 6.74
N VAL A 78 4.59 6.14 5.85
CA VAL A 78 4.49 6.36 4.39
C VAL A 78 3.21 7.12 4.05
N ILE A 79 2.07 6.66 4.57
CA ILE A 79 0.76 7.30 4.35
C ILE A 79 0.77 8.76 4.86
N GLY A 80 1.42 9.03 5.98
CA GLY A 80 1.53 10.37 6.54
C GLY A 80 2.25 11.36 5.64
N PHE A 81 3.25 10.90 4.88
CA PHE A 81 3.90 11.72 3.84
C PHE A 81 3.02 11.90 2.62
N ALA A 82 2.28 10.87 2.19
CA ALA A 82 1.32 10.98 1.09
C ALA A 82 0.24 12.04 1.40
N VAL A 83 -0.29 12.04 2.63
CA VAL A 83 -1.31 13.00 3.09
C VAL A 83 -0.82 14.45 3.14
N ARG A 84 0.48 14.68 3.41
CA ARG A 84 1.08 16.03 3.53
C ARG A 84 1.35 16.72 2.19
N GLY A 85 1.01 16.07 1.09
CA GLY A 85 1.09 16.63 -0.25
C GLY A 85 2.49 16.56 -0.88
N SER A 86 2.51 16.74 -2.20
CA SER A 86 3.63 16.42 -3.09
C SER A 86 4.95 17.13 -2.73
N GLU A 87 4.93 18.38 -2.28
CA GLU A 87 6.16 19.13 -1.97
C GLU A 87 6.88 18.60 -0.72
N THR A 88 6.14 18.34 0.36
CA THR A 88 6.70 17.76 1.59
C THR A 88 7.10 16.31 1.37
N ALA A 89 6.28 15.59 0.64
CA ALA A 89 6.53 14.23 0.19
C ALA A 89 7.87 14.10 -0.56
N LYS A 90 8.11 14.93 -1.58
CA LYS A 90 9.33 14.88 -2.40
C LYS A 90 10.61 15.08 -1.60
N ARG A 91 10.60 15.94 -0.57
CA ARG A 91 11.77 16.15 0.30
C ARG A 91 12.19 14.89 1.07
N ARG A 92 11.30 13.90 1.17
CA ARG A 92 11.49 12.65 1.91
C ARG A 92 11.68 11.43 1.02
N LEU A 93 11.85 11.65 -0.29
CA LEU A 93 12.20 10.58 -1.23
C LEU A 93 13.45 9.77 -0.79
N PRO A 94 14.53 10.37 -0.24
CA PRO A 94 15.67 9.58 0.22
C PRO A 94 15.31 8.56 1.31
N GLU A 95 14.48 8.95 2.28
CA GLU A 95 14.00 8.06 3.33
C GLU A 95 13.02 7.00 2.79
N LEU A 96 12.12 7.39 1.89
CA LEU A 96 11.10 6.49 1.34
C LEU A 96 11.65 5.49 0.31
N ARG A 97 12.69 5.85 -0.44
CA ARG A 97 13.42 4.92 -1.33
C ARG A 97 14.00 3.71 -0.59
N ARG A 98 14.38 3.88 0.69
CA ARG A 98 14.88 2.76 1.50
C ARG A 98 13.79 1.74 1.82
N LEU A 99 12.53 2.17 1.85
CA LEU A 99 11.39 1.30 2.14
C LEU A 99 10.95 0.46 0.94
N LEU A 100 11.50 0.68 -0.26
CA LEU A 100 11.37 -0.26 -1.37
C LEU A 100 11.98 -1.63 -1.04
N ASP A 101 12.92 -1.66 -0.08
CA ASP A 101 13.59 -2.86 0.39
C ASP A 101 13.08 -3.32 1.78
N ASP A 102 11.94 -2.79 2.25
CA ASP A 102 11.38 -3.13 3.57
C ASP A 102 10.99 -4.62 3.67
N PRO A 103 11.23 -5.35 4.77
CA PRO A 103 10.85 -6.77 4.84
C PRO A 103 9.33 -7.02 4.83
N ASN A 104 8.49 -5.99 4.99
CA ASN A 104 7.04 -6.12 4.98
C ASN A 104 6.44 -5.69 3.63
N PRO A 105 5.67 -6.58 2.95
CA PRO A 105 5.04 -6.27 1.67
C PRO A 105 4.16 -5.02 1.66
N SER A 106 3.36 -4.79 2.71
CA SER A 106 2.48 -3.61 2.76
C SER A 106 3.26 -2.31 2.85
N VAL A 107 4.42 -2.32 3.50
CA VAL A 107 5.32 -1.16 3.56
C VAL A 107 6.01 -0.95 2.22
N GLN A 108 6.54 -2.02 1.60
CA GLN A 108 7.15 -1.93 0.27
C GLN A 108 6.18 -1.39 -0.78
N ILE A 109 4.96 -1.92 -0.83
CA ILE A 109 3.93 -1.51 -1.81
C ILE A 109 3.57 -0.03 -1.62
N ALA A 110 3.32 0.40 -0.39
CA ALA A 110 3.01 1.81 -0.11
C ALA A 110 4.18 2.74 -0.47
N ALA A 111 5.42 2.32 -0.17
CA ALA A 111 6.61 3.07 -0.55
C ALA A 111 6.78 3.12 -2.07
N ALA A 112 6.51 2.02 -2.77
CA ALA A 112 6.57 1.95 -4.22
C ALA A 112 5.54 2.86 -4.89
N GLU A 113 4.29 2.89 -4.42
CA GLU A 113 3.29 3.84 -4.89
C GLU A 113 3.80 5.28 -4.77
N PHE A 114 4.30 5.64 -3.59
CA PHE A 114 4.77 6.99 -3.33
C PHE A 114 6.00 7.36 -4.16
N VAL A 115 7.01 6.50 -4.17
CA VAL A 115 8.28 6.73 -4.87
C VAL A 115 8.03 6.75 -6.38
N GLY A 116 7.18 5.85 -6.87
CA GLY A 116 6.73 5.83 -8.25
C GLY A 116 6.02 7.11 -8.65
N GLN A 117 5.19 7.69 -7.77
CA GLN A 117 4.42 8.90 -8.05
C GLN A 117 5.28 10.17 -8.08
N TYR A 118 6.21 10.31 -7.13
CA TYR A 118 6.93 11.56 -6.88
C TYR A 118 8.40 11.56 -7.27
N GLY A 119 8.96 10.38 -7.55
CA GLY A 119 10.35 10.18 -7.93
C GLY A 119 10.65 10.44 -9.41
N ASN A 120 11.92 10.24 -9.75
CA ASN A 120 12.41 10.32 -11.13
C ASN A 120 12.10 9.01 -11.91
N THR A 121 12.66 8.86 -13.12
CA THR A 121 12.45 7.66 -13.95
C THR A 121 13.00 6.39 -13.32
N GLU A 122 14.19 6.44 -12.72
CA GLU A 122 14.81 5.29 -12.04
C GLU A 122 13.99 4.85 -10.82
N ASP A 123 13.46 5.83 -10.06
CA ASP A 123 12.54 5.58 -8.95
C ASP A 123 11.26 4.88 -9.41
N LEU A 124 10.70 5.33 -10.54
CA LEU A 124 9.51 4.72 -11.14
C LEU A 124 9.79 3.28 -11.59
N GLU A 125 10.94 3.02 -12.21
CA GLU A 125 11.33 1.65 -12.60
C GLU A 125 11.43 0.73 -11.38
N ARG A 126 12.16 1.15 -10.33
CA ARG A 126 12.27 0.38 -9.08
C ARG A 126 10.94 0.18 -8.38
N ALA A 127 10.09 1.21 -8.34
CA ALA A 127 8.74 1.11 -7.79
C ALA A 127 7.90 0.09 -8.57
N MET A 128 7.94 0.14 -9.90
CA MET A 128 7.21 -0.78 -10.75
C MET A 128 7.72 -2.22 -10.65
N ASP A 129 9.01 -2.45 -10.42
CA ASP A 129 9.54 -3.79 -10.13
C ASP A 129 8.88 -4.38 -8.88
N VAL A 130 8.77 -3.60 -7.80
CA VAL A 130 8.09 -4.01 -6.55
C VAL A 130 6.61 -4.28 -6.80
N LEU A 131 5.91 -3.35 -7.49
CA LEU A 131 4.47 -3.47 -7.72
C LEU A 131 4.13 -4.63 -8.66
N LEU A 132 4.94 -4.92 -9.68
CA LEU A 132 4.75 -6.06 -10.56
C LEU A 132 5.05 -7.39 -9.85
N GLU A 133 6.05 -7.41 -8.96
CA GLU A 133 6.36 -8.59 -8.16
C GLU A 133 5.18 -8.93 -7.24
N TYR A 134 4.68 -7.99 -6.44
CA TYR A 134 3.54 -8.24 -5.56
C TYR A 134 2.20 -8.36 -6.29
N GLY A 135 2.04 -7.70 -7.43
CA GLY A 135 0.88 -7.84 -8.33
C GLY A 135 0.74 -9.25 -8.90
N ASN A 136 1.78 -10.07 -8.84
CA ASN A 136 1.72 -11.47 -9.23
C ASN A 136 0.96 -12.32 -8.18
N LEU A 137 -0.33 -12.53 -8.45
CA LEU A 137 -1.24 -13.32 -7.63
C LEU A 137 -0.74 -14.75 -7.35
N GLU A 138 -0.03 -15.36 -8.29
CA GLU A 138 0.49 -16.72 -8.13
C GLU A 138 1.60 -16.78 -7.09
N LYS A 139 2.44 -15.75 -7.00
CA LYS A 139 3.58 -15.67 -6.08
C LYS A 139 3.20 -15.25 -4.66
N HIS A 140 2.53 -14.09 -4.48
CA HIS A 140 2.43 -13.45 -3.15
C HIS A 140 1.09 -13.63 -2.44
N GLY A 141 -0.01 -13.84 -3.18
CA GLY A 141 -1.34 -14.00 -2.59
C GLY A 141 -2.31 -12.91 -3.04
N LEU A 142 -3.58 -13.07 -2.65
CA LEU A 142 -4.66 -12.21 -3.13
C LEU A 142 -4.52 -10.77 -2.63
N PHE A 143 -4.23 -10.58 -1.35
CA PHE A 143 -4.31 -9.26 -0.73
C PHE A 143 -3.10 -8.40 -1.07
N GLU A 144 -1.91 -9.00 -1.18
CA GLU A 144 -0.70 -8.38 -1.70
C GLU A 144 -0.90 -7.97 -3.17
N ALA A 145 -1.46 -8.86 -4.00
CA ALA A 145 -1.73 -8.53 -5.40
C ALA A 145 -2.74 -7.40 -5.56
N LEU A 146 -3.81 -7.38 -4.77
CA LEU A 146 -4.78 -6.29 -4.81
C LEU A 146 -4.16 -4.96 -4.33
N ALA A 147 -3.39 -4.98 -3.26
CA ALA A 147 -2.70 -3.78 -2.77
C ALA A 147 -1.74 -3.22 -3.83
N ALA A 148 -0.93 -4.08 -4.46
CA ALA A 148 0.01 -3.68 -5.49
C ALA A 148 -0.69 -3.14 -6.75
N LEU A 149 -1.77 -3.79 -7.20
CA LEU A 149 -2.52 -3.33 -8.36
C LEU A 149 -3.29 -2.03 -8.10
N ASN A 150 -3.80 -1.81 -6.89
CA ASN A 150 -4.37 -0.52 -6.51
C ASN A 150 -3.30 0.59 -6.55
N ALA A 151 -2.08 0.30 -6.11
CA ALA A 151 -0.96 1.24 -6.23
C ALA A 151 -0.59 1.51 -7.71
N VAL A 152 -0.61 0.49 -8.57
CA VAL A 152 -0.42 0.66 -10.02
C VAL A 152 -1.51 1.57 -10.62
N ASP A 153 -2.76 1.35 -10.24
CA ASP A 153 -3.89 2.18 -10.68
C ASP A 153 -3.74 3.63 -10.21
N ALA A 154 -3.35 3.84 -8.95
CA ALA A 154 -3.10 5.15 -8.37
C ALA A 154 -1.97 5.94 -9.09
N LEU A 155 -0.98 5.25 -9.66
CA LEU A 155 0.07 5.88 -10.49
C LEU A 155 -0.45 6.39 -11.84
N GLY A 156 -1.60 5.89 -12.32
CA GLY A 156 -2.24 6.32 -13.55
C GLY A 156 -1.30 6.31 -14.77
N GLU A 157 -1.20 7.45 -15.48
CA GLU A 157 -0.33 7.59 -16.67
C GLU A 157 1.16 7.29 -16.40
N ARG A 158 1.64 7.44 -15.14
CA ARG A 158 3.03 7.09 -14.82
C ARG A 158 3.30 5.60 -14.95
N ALA A 159 2.29 4.75 -14.75
CA ALA A 159 2.42 3.29 -14.92
C ALA A 159 2.24 2.82 -16.38
N ARG A 160 1.75 3.68 -17.28
CA ARG A 160 1.47 3.36 -18.70
C ARG A 160 2.65 2.77 -19.49
N PRO A 161 3.92 3.17 -19.27
CA PRO A 161 5.06 2.51 -19.92
C PRO A 161 5.13 1.00 -19.62
N PHE A 162 4.60 0.55 -18.48
CA PHE A 162 4.62 -0.83 -18.00
C PHE A 162 3.37 -1.62 -18.37
N ARG A 163 2.44 -1.06 -19.14
CA ARG A 163 1.14 -1.67 -19.49
C ARG A 163 1.23 -3.11 -20.00
N LYS A 164 2.28 -3.45 -20.75
CA LYS A 164 2.49 -4.82 -21.27
C LYS A 164 2.82 -5.80 -20.13
N SER A 165 3.66 -5.38 -19.19
CA SER A 165 4.02 -6.19 -18.01
C SER A 165 2.81 -6.36 -17.08
N ILE A 166 2.02 -5.30 -16.89
CA ILE A 166 0.80 -5.33 -16.08
C ILE A 166 -0.24 -6.27 -16.70
N ALA A 167 -0.47 -6.18 -18.02
CA ALA A 167 -1.38 -7.08 -18.73
C ALA A 167 -0.93 -8.56 -18.73
N ALA A 168 0.35 -8.82 -18.53
CA ALA A 168 0.91 -10.17 -18.45
C ALA A 168 0.79 -10.81 -17.06
N LEU A 169 0.34 -10.07 -16.03
CA LEU A 169 0.18 -10.61 -14.68
C LEU A 169 -0.89 -11.71 -14.62
N PRO A 170 -0.66 -12.78 -13.84
CA PRO A 170 -1.62 -13.86 -13.72
C PRO A 170 -2.87 -13.38 -12.98
N ALA A 171 -3.96 -13.19 -13.71
CA ALA A 171 -5.21 -12.64 -13.15
C ALA A 171 -5.99 -13.63 -12.27
N ARG A 172 -5.73 -14.94 -12.38
CA ARG A 172 -6.51 -16.00 -11.70
C ARG A 172 -5.59 -17.05 -11.08
N LYS A 173 -5.98 -17.54 -9.91
CA LYS A 173 -5.30 -18.61 -9.17
C LYS A 173 -6.31 -19.60 -8.59
N LYS A 174 -5.99 -20.89 -8.62
CA LYS A 174 -6.81 -21.93 -7.96
C LYS A 174 -6.77 -21.73 -6.45
N GLY A 175 -7.87 -22.06 -5.76
CA GLY A 175 -7.96 -21.98 -4.29
C GLY A 175 -8.40 -20.61 -3.75
N ILE A 176 -8.55 -19.59 -4.58
CA ILE A 176 -9.18 -18.32 -4.19
C ILE A 176 -10.69 -18.54 -4.04
N PRO A 177 -11.33 -18.13 -2.92
CA PRO A 177 -12.78 -18.23 -2.76
C PRO A 177 -13.54 -17.58 -3.92
N ARG A 178 -14.61 -18.22 -4.40
CA ARG A 178 -15.38 -17.76 -5.59
C ARG A 178 -15.84 -16.30 -5.50
N ARG A 179 -16.17 -15.84 -4.28
CA ARG A 179 -16.58 -14.44 -4.05
C ARG A 179 -15.45 -13.43 -4.30
N LEU A 180 -14.19 -13.86 -4.16
CA LEU A 180 -12.99 -13.02 -4.29
C LEU A 180 -12.27 -13.21 -5.63
N SER A 181 -12.61 -14.24 -6.41
CA SER A 181 -11.84 -14.66 -7.59
C SER A 181 -11.89 -13.68 -8.77
N ASN A 182 -12.76 -12.66 -8.71
CA ASN A 182 -12.92 -11.66 -9.77
C ASN A 182 -12.33 -10.29 -9.44
N TYR A 183 -11.78 -10.08 -8.24
CA TYR A 183 -11.21 -8.77 -7.88
C TYR A 183 -9.97 -8.45 -8.73
N VAL A 184 -8.98 -9.35 -8.77
CA VAL A 184 -7.75 -9.13 -9.55
C VAL A 184 -8.04 -9.01 -11.06
N PRO A 185 -8.82 -9.90 -11.71
CA PRO A 185 -9.15 -9.74 -13.12
C PRO A 185 -9.83 -8.41 -13.45
N ARG A 186 -10.80 -7.97 -12.63
CA ARG A 186 -11.53 -6.72 -12.86
C ARG A 186 -10.65 -5.49 -12.66
N LEU A 187 -9.73 -5.55 -11.70
CA LEU A 187 -8.80 -4.45 -11.46
C LEU A 187 -7.80 -4.31 -12.61
N LEU A 188 -7.29 -5.43 -13.15
CA LEU A 188 -6.43 -5.41 -14.34
C LEU A 188 -7.17 -4.88 -15.58
N GLU A 189 -8.43 -5.28 -15.76
CA GLU A 189 -9.32 -4.75 -16.82
C GLU A 189 -9.52 -3.24 -16.66
N HIS A 190 -9.85 -2.78 -15.45
CA HIS A 190 -10.02 -1.36 -15.14
C HIS A 190 -8.77 -0.52 -15.45
N ILE A 191 -7.59 -0.97 -15.02
CA ILE A 191 -6.31 -0.29 -15.27
C ILE A 191 -6.05 -0.20 -16.79
N ALA A 192 -6.37 -1.25 -17.54
CA ALA A 192 -6.19 -1.27 -18.99
C ALA A 192 -7.16 -0.32 -19.71
N ASP A 193 -8.42 -0.30 -19.30
CA ASP A 193 -9.47 0.54 -19.90
C ASP A 193 -9.18 2.02 -19.71
N HIS A 194 -8.69 2.42 -18.54
CA HIS A 194 -8.31 3.81 -18.24
C HIS A 194 -7.33 4.37 -19.28
N TRP A 195 -6.37 3.58 -19.76
CA TRP A 195 -5.43 4.03 -20.81
C TRP A 195 -6.01 4.02 -22.23
N ASN A 196 -7.05 3.21 -22.48
CA ASN A 196 -7.73 3.16 -23.77
C ASN A 196 -8.64 4.38 -23.95
N GLU A 197 -9.36 4.79 -22.91
CA GLU A 197 -10.22 5.98 -22.93
C GLU A 197 -9.42 7.27 -23.17
N LEU A 198 -8.30 7.44 -22.46
CA LEU A 198 -7.40 8.60 -22.64
C LEU A 198 -6.76 8.68 -24.04
N SER A 199 -6.62 7.54 -24.72
CA SER A 199 -6.10 7.49 -26.09
C SER A 199 -7.13 7.97 -27.13
N ASN A 200 -8.43 7.84 -26.83
CA ASN A 200 -9.52 8.29 -27.71
C ASN A 200 -9.83 9.79 -27.57
N ASP A 201 -9.66 10.38 -26.38
CA ASP A 201 -9.81 11.83 -26.16
C ASP A 201 -8.63 12.67 -26.70
N SER A 202 -7.57 12.00 -27.20
CA SER A 202 -6.37 12.63 -27.78
C SER A 202 -6.41 12.75 -29.31
N LEU A 203 -7.51 12.39 -29.96
CA LEU A 203 -7.67 12.52 -31.41
C LEU A 203 -8.44 13.82 -31.75
N PRO A 204 -7.87 14.70 -32.59
CA PRO A 204 -8.54 15.93 -33.03
C PRO A 204 -9.74 15.68 -33.96
#